data_AF-A0A536I4D5-F1
#
_entry.id   AF-A0A536I4D5-F1
#
_cell.length_a   1.000
_cell.length_b   1.000
_cell.length_c   1.000
_cell.angle_alpha   90.00
_cell.angle_beta   90.00
_cell.angle_gamma   90.00
#
_symmetry.space_group_name_H-M   'P 1'
#
loop_
_entity.id
_entity.type
_entity.pdbx_description
1 polymer ?
#
loop_
_entity_poly.entity_id
_entity_poly.type
_entity_poly.pdbx_seq_one_letter_code
_entity_poly.pdbx_strand_id
1 'polypeptide(L)'
;MTPRHRRWFAALGGSIIVGALFAWLPVGASAADLRQGPSVTISRGQTINDDIYAAGGTISIDGNVNGSVIAAGGTITVSGTVSRDVMVAGGTINVTGKVGGSIRAAGGNLTINGPHWA
;
A
#
# COMPACT_ATOMS: atom_id res chain seq x y z
N MET A 1 -33.56 -39.03 54.26
CA MET A 1 -33.04 -38.28 55.42
C MET A 1 -31.75 -37.60 55.02
N THR A 2 -31.73 -36.26 55.05
CA THR A 2 -30.56 -35.33 54.94
C THR A 2 -29.85 -35.22 53.57
N PRO A 3 -29.09 -34.13 53.27
CA PRO A 3 -29.67 -32.81 52.94
C PRO A 3 -28.94 -32.07 51.78
N ARG A 4 -29.54 -30.94 51.35
CA ARG A 4 -28.88 -29.65 51.03
C ARG A 4 -27.96 -29.52 49.78
N HIS A 5 -28.43 -28.67 48.85
CA HIS A 5 -27.76 -27.50 48.20
C HIS A 5 -26.38 -27.72 47.50
N ARG A 6 -26.01 -27.15 46.34
CA ARG A 6 -26.12 -25.77 45.77
C ARG A 6 -25.81 -25.92 44.26
N ARG A 7 -26.63 -25.35 43.36
CA ARG A 7 -26.35 -24.16 42.51
C ARG A 7 -25.12 -24.29 41.58
N TRP A 8 -25.11 -23.95 40.29
CA TRP A 8 -26.06 -23.45 39.27
C TRP A 8 -25.17 -23.13 38.03
N PHE A 9 -25.60 -23.50 36.80
CA PHE A 9 -25.16 -23.02 35.45
C PHE A 9 -23.65 -23.12 35.08
N ALA A 10 -23.20 -23.30 33.83
CA ALA A 10 -23.78 -23.02 32.51
C ALA A 10 -23.17 -23.96 31.44
N ALA A 11 -23.92 -24.12 30.34
CA ALA A 11 -23.60 -24.90 29.16
C ALA A 11 -22.70 -24.16 28.18
N LEU A 12 -21.82 -24.89 27.45
CA LEU A 12 -21.36 -24.56 26.10
C LEU A 12 -20.83 -25.83 25.42
N GLY A 13 -21.29 -26.14 24.19
CA GLY A 13 -20.69 -27.22 23.40
C GLY A 13 -21.29 -27.31 21.99
N GLY A 14 -20.63 -26.67 21.01
CA GLY A 14 -20.92 -26.93 19.59
C GLY A 14 -20.53 -25.83 18.63
N SER A 15 -19.25 -25.70 18.28
CA SER A 15 -18.77 -25.06 17.03
C SER A 15 -17.26 -25.25 16.84
N ILE A 16 -16.82 -26.44 16.41
CA ILE A 16 -15.40 -26.68 16.05
C ILE A 16 -15.23 -26.96 14.54
N ILE A 17 -16.29 -27.22 13.78
CA ILE A 17 -16.14 -27.76 12.40
C ILE A 17 -15.92 -26.69 11.33
N VAL A 18 -16.32 -25.43 11.53
CA VAL A 18 -16.15 -24.36 10.51
C VAL A 18 -14.71 -23.83 10.43
N GLY A 19 -13.96 -23.86 11.54
CA GLY A 19 -12.58 -23.34 11.58
C GLY A 19 -11.56 -24.19 10.80
N ALA A 20 -11.80 -25.51 10.69
CA ALA A 20 -10.86 -26.42 10.03
C ALA A 20 -10.91 -26.30 8.48
N LEU A 21 -12.04 -25.93 7.91
CA LEU A 21 -12.21 -25.81 6.44
C LEU A 21 -11.51 -24.55 5.88
N PHE A 22 -11.36 -23.51 6.70
CA PHE A 22 -10.66 -22.27 6.32
C PHE A 22 -9.13 -22.35 6.43
N ALA A 23 -8.58 -23.37 7.10
CA ALA A 23 -7.14 -23.53 7.31
C ALA A 23 -6.39 -24.05 6.08
N TRP A 24 -7.11 -24.48 5.04
CA TRP A 24 -6.55 -25.00 3.77
C TRP A 24 -6.77 -24.06 2.59
N LEU A 25 -7.27 -22.85 2.84
CA LEU A 25 -7.27 -21.80 1.82
C LEU A 25 -5.92 -21.07 1.92
N PRO A 26 -5.15 -20.93 0.83
CA PRO A 26 -4.01 -20.02 0.81
C PRO A 26 -4.56 -18.59 0.90
N VAL A 27 -4.77 -18.09 2.11
CA VAL A 27 -5.15 -16.69 2.36
C VAL A 27 -3.86 -15.89 2.37
N GLY A 28 -3.35 -15.61 1.18
CA GLY A 28 -2.07 -14.95 0.98
C GLY A 28 -2.01 -14.28 -0.39
N ALA A 29 -2.90 -13.32 -0.64
CA ALA A 29 -2.67 -12.30 -1.64
C ALA A 29 -2.44 -10.98 -0.90
N SER A 30 -1.19 -10.69 -0.57
CA SER A 30 -0.77 -9.35 -0.16
C SER A 30 -0.75 -8.47 -1.42
N ALA A 31 -1.86 -7.80 -1.72
CA ALA A 31 -1.98 -6.90 -2.87
C ALA A 31 -1.51 -5.46 -2.57
N ALA A 32 -0.89 -5.20 -1.42
CA ALA A 32 -0.40 -3.87 -1.10
C ALA A 32 0.87 -3.94 -0.24
N ASP A 33 2.01 -3.55 -0.82
CA ASP A 33 3.21 -3.18 -0.07
C ASP A 33 2.97 -1.77 0.53
N LEU A 34 2.49 -1.73 1.78
CA LEU A 34 2.27 -0.48 2.53
C LEU A 34 3.57 -0.04 3.21
N ARG A 35 4.20 1.02 2.70
CA ARG A 35 5.40 1.62 3.31
C ARG A 35 5.04 2.94 4.01
N GLN A 36 5.15 2.98 5.33
CA GLN A 36 4.90 4.16 6.17
C GLN A 36 6.17 4.54 6.94
N GLY A 37 6.56 5.82 6.87
CA GLY A 37 7.75 6.35 7.53
C GLY A 37 8.00 7.83 7.21
N PRO A 38 8.95 8.50 7.90
CA PRO A 38 9.32 9.88 7.59
C PRO A 38 9.83 10.03 6.15
N SER A 39 10.44 8.96 5.61
CA SER A 39 10.80 8.85 4.20
C SER A 39 10.43 7.48 3.62
N VAL A 40 9.97 7.47 2.37
CA VAL A 40 9.75 6.26 1.57
C VAL A 40 10.65 6.33 0.35
N THR A 41 11.47 5.29 0.14
CA THR A 41 12.40 5.24 -0.99
C THR A 41 12.30 3.91 -1.72
N ILE A 42 12.21 3.98 -3.04
CA ILE A 42 12.43 2.86 -3.95
C ILE A 42 13.66 3.18 -4.75
N SER A 43 14.75 2.50 -4.43
CA SER A 43 16.06 2.82 -4.97
C SER A 43 16.18 2.39 -6.43
N ARG A 44 17.08 3.06 -7.16
CA ARG A 44 17.48 2.63 -8.50
C ARG A 44 17.93 1.17 -8.48
N GLY A 45 17.47 0.38 -9.47
CA GLY A 45 17.73 -1.05 -9.57
C GLY A 45 16.71 -1.93 -8.86
N GLN A 46 15.84 -1.37 -8.02
CA GLN A 46 14.67 -2.08 -7.52
C GLN A 46 13.57 -2.08 -8.57
N THR A 47 12.87 -3.21 -8.68
CA THR A 47 11.64 -3.33 -9.48
C THR A 47 10.52 -3.80 -8.57
N ILE A 48 9.45 -3.03 -8.50
CA ILE A 48 8.21 -3.41 -7.84
C ILE A 48 7.22 -3.86 -8.91
N ASN A 49 6.75 -5.10 -8.79
CA ASN A 49 5.81 -5.73 -9.72
C ASN A 49 4.35 -5.52 -9.31
N ASP A 50 4.05 -4.39 -8.69
CA ASP A 50 2.73 -4.06 -8.16
C ASP A 50 2.56 -2.53 -8.10
N ASP A 51 1.38 -2.08 -7.66
CA ASP A 51 1.09 -0.69 -7.34
C ASP A 51 1.78 -0.27 -6.03
N ILE A 52 2.14 1.01 -5.94
CA ILE A 52 2.73 1.61 -4.75
C ILE A 52 1.76 2.61 -4.13
N TYR A 53 1.56 2.45 -2.83
CA TYR A 53 0.86 3.40 -1.98
C TYR A 53 1.84 3.92 -0.92
N ALA A 54 2.24 5.19 -1.03
CA ALA A 54 3.24 5.79 -0.16
C ALA A 54 2.71 7.05 0.54
N ALA A 55 2.98 7.16 1.84
CA ALA A 55 2.74 8.38 2.59
C ALA A 55 3.95 8.69 3.49
N GLY A 56 4.43 9.93 3.45
CA GLY A 56 5.61 10.33 4.23
C GLY A 56 6.01 11.79 4.02
N GLY A 57 6.98 12.27 4.80
CA GLY A 57 7.52 13.63 4.62
C GLY A 57 8.25 13.79 3.28
N THR A 58 9.07 12.79 2.94
CA THR A 58 9.81 12.74 1.67
C THR A 58 9.60 11.39 0.99
N ILE A 59 9.24 11.39 -0.28
CA ILE A 59 9.01 10.18 -1.08
C ILE A 59 9.90 10.23 -2.32
N SER A 60 10.71 9.19 -2.55
CA SER A 60 11.59 9.06 -3.70
C SER A 60 11.35 7.74 -4.43
N ILE A 61 10.91 7.80 -5.67
CA ILE A 61 10.69 6.67 -6.55
C ILE A 61 11.73 6.74 -7.67
N ASP A 62 12.89 6.12 -7.44
CA ASP A 62 14.04 6.10 -8.34
C ASP A 62 14.17 4.78 -9.12
N GLY A 63 13.48 3.73 -8.66
CA GLY A 63 13.41 2.41 -9.26
C GLY A 63 12.29 2.25 -10.31
N ASN A 64 12.07 1.02 -10.75
CA ASN A 64 11.02 0.69 -11.71
C ASN A 64 9.75 0.20 -10.99
N VAL A 65 8.60 0.67 -11.45
CA VAL A 65 7.27 0.31 -10.95
C VAL A 65 6.46 -0.21 -12.12
N ASN A 66 6.12 -1.49 -12.09
CA ASN A 66 5.31 -2.11 -13.14
C ASN A 66 3.79 -1.87 -12.95
N GLY A 67 3.40 -1.26 -11.83
CA GLY A 67 2.06 -0.77 -11.56
C GLY A 67 1.94 0.77 -11.63
N SER A 68 1.03 1.29 -10.80
CA SER A 68 0.74 2.70 -10.59
C SER A 68 1.41 3.21 -9.30
N VAL A 69 1.64 4.52 -9.21
CA VAL A 69 2.13 5.16 -7.98
C VAL A 69 1.06 6.09 -7.45
N ILE A 70 0.64 5.86 -6.21
CA ILE A 70 -0.25 6.73 -5.44
C ILE A 70 0.53 7.22 -4.22
N ALA A 71 0.83 8.51 -4.15
CA ALA A 71 1.67 9.02 -3.06
C ALA A 71 1.23 10.38 -2.51
N ALA A 72 1.33 10.55 -1.19
CA ALA A 72 1.05 11.81 -0.51
C ALA A 72 2.18 12.19 0.44
N GLY A 73 2.73 13.40 0.31
CA GLY A 73 3.86 13.80 1.14
C GLY A 73 4.28 15.27 1.04
N GLY A 74 5.28 15.68 1.82
CA GLY A 74 5.81 17.05 1.74
C GLY A 74 6.58 17.28 0.44
N THR A 75 7.53 16.39 0.17
CA THR A 75 8.34 16.38 -1.06
C THR A 75 8.24 15.02 -1.74
N ILE A 76 7.87 15.01 -3.02
CA ILE A 76 7.73 13.80 -3.83
C ILE A 76 8.62 13.91 -5.07
N THR A 77 9.49 12.92 -5.28
CA THR A 77 10.29 12.80 -6.49
C THR A 77 10.01 11.45 -7.16
N VAL A 78 9.64 11.48 -8.45
CA VAL A 78 9.48 10.30 -9.29
C VAL A 78 10.47 10.43 -10.45
N SER A 79 11.63 9.82 -10.29
CA SER A 79 12.72 9.84 -11.28
C SER A 79 12.84 8.52 -12.05
N GLY A 80 12.31 7.43 -11.48
CA GLY A 80 12.24 6.11 -12.07
C GLY A 80 11.08 5.93 -13.05
N THR A 81 10.93 4.72 -13.59
CA THR A 81 9.85 4.43 -14.56
C THR A 81 8.61 3.91 -13.84
N VAL A 82 7.45 4.45 -14.20
CA VAL A 82 6.14 3.97 -13.77
C VAL A 82 5.38 3.51 -15.01
N SER A 83 5.01 2.23 -15.05
CA SER A 83 4.41 1.64 -16.25
C SER A 83 2.97 2.08 -16.47
N ARG A 84 2.27 2.46 -15.40
CA ARG A 84 0.89 2.94 -15.43
C ARG A 84 0.82 4.38 -14.88
N ASP A 85 -0.20 4.67 -14.07
CA ASP A 85 -0.57 6.02 -13.67
C ASP A 85 0.25 6.52 -12.48
N VAL A 86 0.39 7.84 -12.38
CA VAL A 86 0.95 8.52 -11.20
C VAL A 86 -0.11 9.46 -10.64
N MET A 87 -0.51 9.24 -9.39
CA MET A 87 -1.40 10.10 -8.63
C MET A 87 -0.71 10.61 -7.37
N VAL A 88 -0.39 11.91 -7.32
CA VAL A 88 0.48 12.47 -6.27
C VAL A 88 -0.08 13.75 -5.67
N ALA A 89 0.07 13.91 -4.36
CA ALA A 89 -0.30 15.13 -3.65
C ALA A 89 0.79 15.58 -2.67
N GLY A 90 1.21 16.84 -2.72
CA GLY A 90 2.28 17.31 -1.84
C GLY A 90 2.68 18.77 -1.97
N GLY A 91 3.62 19.23 -1.13
CA GLY A 91 4.12 20.60 -1.19
C GLY A 91 4.96 20.83 -2.44
N THR A 92 5.96 19.97 -2.65
CA THR A 92 6.86 19.98 -3.80
C THR A 92 6.81 18.63 -4.51
N ILE A 93 6.53 18.64 -5.81
CA ILE A 93 6.39 17.43 -6.63
C ILE A 93 7.27 17.58 -7.87
N ASN A 94 8.13 16.59 -8.10
CA ASN A 94 8.98 16.52 -9.28
C ASN A 94 8.85 15.16 -9.97
N VAL A 95 8.26 15.13 -11.17
CA VAL A 95 8.10 13.94 -12.00
C VAL A 95 8.98 14.09 -13.24
N THR A 96 10.14 13.42 -13.22
CA THR A 96 11.13 13.42 -14.31
C THR A 96 11.27 12.06 -14.98
N GLY A 97 10.81 11.01 -14.31
CA GLY A 97 10.78 9.65 -14.84
C GLY A 97 9.72 9.43 -15.91
N LYS A 98 9.83 8.32 -16.64
CA LYS A 98 8.83 7.92 -17.65
C LYS A 98 7.55 7.44 -16.97
N VAL A 99 6.41 7.95 -17.42
CA VAL A 99 5.08 7.51 -16.97
C VAL A 99 4.31 6.94 -18.15
N GLY A 100 3.98 5.66 -18.08
CA GLY A 100 3.22 4.94 -19.12
C GLY A 100 1.70 5.12 -18.99
N GLY A 101 1.24 5.81 -17.94
CA GLY A 101 -0.15 6.20 -17.62
C GLY A 101 -0.34 7.73 -17.57
N SER A 102 -1.49 8.16 -17.06
CA SER A 102 -1.77 9.58 -16.79
C SER A 102 -1.03 10.05 -15.55
N ILE A 103 -0.71 11.34 -15.51
CA ILE A 103 -0.24 12.00 -14.29
C ILE A 103 -1.38 12.87 -13.74
N ARG A 104 -1.78 12.61 -12.49
CA ARG A 104 -2.68 13.45 -11.70
C ARG A 104 -1.90 13.98 -10.51
N ALA A 105 -1.67 15.28 -10.45
CA ALA A 105 -0.86 15.89 -9.40
C ALA A 105 -1.55 17.10 -8.79
N ALA A 106 -1.43 17.25 -7.47
CA ALA A 106 -1.89 18.43 -6.74
C ALA A 106 -0.81 18.89 -5.76
N GLY A 107 -0.31 20.10 -5.91
CA GLY A 107 0.72 20.61 -5.02
C GLY A 107 1.05 22.09 -5.17
N GLY A 108 1.88 22.60 -4.27
CA GLY A 108 2.30 24.00 -4.27
C GLY A 108 3.31 24.31 -5.38
N ASN A 109 4.33 23.47 -5.51
CA ASN A 109 5.31 23.52 -6.59
C ASN A 109 5.32 22.19 -7.36
N LEU A 110 4.99 22.24 -8.66
CA LEU A 110 4.87 21.07 -9.51
C LEU A 110 5.77 21.21 -10.73
N THR A 111 6.63 20.21 -10.96
CA THR A 111 7.45 20.09 -12.17
C THR A 111 7.23 18.72 -12.79
N ILE A 112 6.82 18.69 -14.06
CA ILE A 112 6.60 17.47 -14.85
C ILE A 112 7.39 17.61 -16.14
N ASN A 113 8.55 16.95 -16.20
CA ASN A 113 9.47 17.01 -17.34
C ASN A 113 9.73 15.63 -17.96
N GLY A 114 9.15 14.57 -17.39
CA GLY A 114 9.33 13.20 -17.87
C GLY A 114 8.48 12.87 -19.10
N PRO A 115 8.91 11.91 -19.94
CA PRO A 115 8.08 11.37 -21.01
C PRO A 115 6.79 10.77 -20.42
N HIS A 116 5.65 11.30 -20.85
CA HIS A 116 4.31 10.81 -20.53
C HIS A 116 3.53 10.75 -21.85
N TRP A 117 2.55 9.85 -21.97
CA TRP A 117 1.63 9.94 -23.11
C TRP A 117 0.72 11.15 -22.93
N ALA A 118 0.51 11.88 -24.02
CA ALA A 118 -0.34 13.06 -24.07
C ALA A 118 -1.82 12.66 -24.23
#